data_AF-A0AAU2K0R9-F1
#
_entry.id   AF-A0AAU2K0R9-F1
#
_cell.length_a   1.000
_cell.length_b   1.000
_cell.length_c   1.000
_cell.angle_alpha   90.00
_cell.angle_beta   90.00
_cell.angle_gamma   90.00
#
_symmetry.space_group_name_H-M   'P 1'
#
loop_
_entity.id
_entity.type
_entity.pdbx_description
1 polymer ?
#
loop_
_entity_poly.entity_id
_entity_poly.type
_entity_poly.pdbx_seq_one_letter_code
_entity_poly.pdbx_strand_id
1 'polypeptide(L)'
;MSDTDLARPADMSGGHRERVSKDSPARRRRLAVAVLALRRHLRSTPTATVPHEASRAQTARALGSQLGLSQSLTAAALGVLEQCGDLAFAGDAVVMVPPGKPHPDDLAVTILIEETALAYLPGQVLPHGLIALDAGVESPQVRRAARPLIWSGLLRYRLRGPHGPGLYLRERPASRHAPVSEEIRCTR
;
A
#
# COMPACT_ATOMS: atom_id res chain seq x y z
N MET A 1 -68.28 -3.04 28.91
CA MET A 1 -67.50 -2.74 27.69
C MET A 1 -66.55 -1.61 28.04
N SER A 2 -65.26 -1.86 27.81
CA SER A 2 -64.13 -0.90 27.84
C SER A 2 -63.74 -0.32 29.21
N ASP A 3 -62.48 -0.11 29.54
CA ASP A 3 -61.21 -0.65 29.04
C ASP A 3 -60.17 -0.32 30.12
N THR A 4 -59.19 -1.21 30.22
CA THR A 4 -58.03 -1.19 31.12
C THR A 4 -57.13 0.02 30.82
N ASP A 5 -56.56 0.66 31.83
CA ASP A 5 -55.22 1.26 31.67
C ASP A 5 -54.41 1.22 32.98
N LEU A 6 -53.50 0.25 33.00
CA LEU A 6 -52.55 -0.11 34.03
C LEU A 6 -51.18 0.42 33.62
N ALA A 7 -50.44 0.82 34.65
CA ALA A 7 -48.97 0.77 34.73
C ALA A 7 -48.13 1.83 33.99
N ARG A 8 -47.46 2.62 34.84
CA ARG A 8 -46.27 3.44 34.61
C ARG A 8 -45.04 2.59 34.20
N PRO A 9 -44.01 3.23 33.61
CA PRO A 9 -43.14 2.63 32.61
C PRO A 9 -42.05 1.73 33.18
N ALA A 10 -41.71 0.72 32.36
CA ALA A 10 -40.59 -0.17 32.52
C ALA A 10 -39.24 0.56 32.44
N ASP A 11 -38.35 0.16 33.34
CA ASP A 11 -36.92 0.37 33.32
C ASP A 11 -36.35 0.07 31.92
N MET A 12 -36.00 1.13 31.19
CA MET A 12 -35.14 1.03 30.02
C MET A 12 -33.70 1.09 30.50
N SER A 13 -33.22 -0.02 31.05
CA SER A 13 -31.80 -0.29 31.23
C SER A 13 -31.13 -0.23 29.87
N GLY A 14 -30.60 0.95 29.55
CA GLY A 14 -29.83 1.22 28.36
C GLY A 14 -28.58 0.36 28.36
N GLY A 15 -28.67 -0.80 27.70
CA GLY A 15 -27.53 -1.59 27.32
C GLY A 15 -26.63 -0.75 26.42
N HIS A 16 -25.67 -0.05 27.02
CA HIS A 16 -24.48 0.46 26.36
C HIS A 16 -23.70 -0.73 25.81
N ARG A 17 -24.13 -1.23 24.64
CA ARG A 17 -23.22 -1.89 23.71
C ARG A 17 -22.24 -0.82 23.28
N GLU A 18 -21.17 -0.71 24.05
CA GLU A 18 -19.94 -0.04 23.66
C GLU A 18 -19.57 -0.62 22.30
N ARG A 19 -19.92 0.12 21.23
CA ARG A 19 -19.48 -0.19 19.88
C ARG A 19 -17.97 -0.02 19.93
N VAL A 20 -17.25 -1.10 20.22
CA VAL A 20 -15.80 -1.15 20.16
C VAL A 20 -15.44 -0.67 18.76
N SER A 21 -15.02 0.59 18.69
CA SER A 21 -14.70 1.23 17.43
C SER A 21 -13.64 0.37 16.75
N LYS A 22 -13.92 -0.04 15.50
CA LYS A 22 -13.00 -0.84 14.67
C LYS A 22 -11.62 -0.17 14.54
N ASP A 23 -11.50 1.11 14.89
CA ASP A 23 -10.31 1.96 14.86
C ASP A 23 -9.79 2.43 16.23
N SER A 24 -9.95 1.63 17.28
CA SER A 24 -9.26 1.92 18.56
C SER A 24 -7.74 2.09 18.33
N PRO A 25 -7.10 3.13 18.90
CA PRO A 25 -5.66 3.34 18.80
C PRO A 25 -4.85 2.13 19.31
N ALA A 26 -5.39 1.38 20.27
CA ALA A 26 -4.78 0.14 20.76
C ALA A 26 -4.71 -0.95 19.65
N ARG A 27 -5.77 -1.08 18.84
CA ARG A 27 -5.80 -2.03 17.71
C ARG A 27 -4.79 -1.65 16.63
N ARG A 28 -4.69 -0.35 16.30
CA ARG A 28 -3.70 0.16 15.33
C ARG A 28 -2.27 -0.12 15.79
N ARG A 29 -1.97 0.10 17.08
CA ARG A 29 -0.66 -0.23 17.65
C ARG A 29 -0.35 -1.73 17.56
N ARG A 30 -1.30 -2.59 17.95
CA ARG A 30 -1.15 -4.06 17.85
C ARG A 30 -0.90 -4.51 16.40
N LEU A 31 -1.62 -3.93 15.44
CA LEU A 31 -1.43 -4.22 14.02
C LEU A 31 -0.04 -3.79 13.54
N ALA A 32 0.42 -2.58 13.90
CA ALA A 32 1.75 -2.11 13.54
C ALA A 32 2.86 -3.02 14.10
N VAL A 33 2.73 -3.46 15.35
CA VAL A 33 3.67 -4.43 15.98
C VAL A 33 3.64 -5.77 15.23
N ALA A 34 2.46 -6.29 14.91
CA ALA A 34 2.31 -7.53 14.15
C ALA A 34 2.94 -7.45 12.74
N VAL A 35 2.73 -6.35 12.03
CA VAL A 35 3.34 -6.08 10.71
C VAL A 35 4.87 -6.09 10.81
N LEU A 36 5.44 -5.43 11.82
CA LEU A 36 6.88 -5.40 12.04
C LEU A 36 7.44 -6.79 12.39
N ALA A 37 6.76 -7.52 13.28
CA ALA A 37 7.16 -8.88 13.67
C ALA A 37 7.17 -9.83 12.48
N LEU A 38 6.10 -9.84 11.68
CA LEU A 38 6.01 -10.64 10.45
C LEU A 38 7.08 -10.26 9.45
N ARG A 39 7.29 -8.96 9.18
CA ARG A 39 8.31 -8.49 8.26
C ARG A 39 9.71 -8.94 8.69
N ARG A 40 10.01 -8.88 9.99
CA ARG A 40 11.30 -9.34 10.52
C ARG A 40 11.46 -10.85 10.35
N HIS A 41 10.43 -11.61 10.71
CA HIS A 41 10.43 -13.07 10.60
C HIS A 41 10.60 -13.54 9.14
N LEU A 42 9.81 -13.01 8.21
CA LEU A 42 9.86 -13.39 6.80
C LEU A 42 11.19 -13.00 6.13
N ARG A 43 11.88 -11.94 6.61
CA ARG A 43 13.22 -11.59 6.13
C ARG A 43 14.32 -12.50 6.67
N SER A 44 14.18 -12.99 7.90
CA SER A 44 15.16 -13.92 8.48
C SER A 44 15.01 -15.36 7.97
N THR A 45 13.88 -15.67 7.33
CA THR A 45 13.57 -17.02 6.84
C THR A 45 13.45 -16.97 5.31
N PRO A 46 14.56 -17.07 4.56
CA PRO A 46 14.56 -16.92 3.10
C PRO A 46 13.71 -17.99 2.37
N THR A 47 13.37 -19.07 3.07
CA THR A 47 12.49 -20.17 2.65
C THR A 47 11.14 -20.13 3.36
N ALA A 48 10.64 -18.97 3.76
CA ALA A 48 9.24 -18.83 4.17
C ALA A 48 8.26 -19.00 2.99
N THR A 49 8.52 -19.92 2.08
CA THR A 49 7.52 -20.94 1.71
C THR A 49 7.00 -21.57 2.99
N VAL A 50 6.23 -20.81 3.78
CA VAL A 50 5.11 -21.40 4.50
C VAL A 50 4.31 -21.99 3.35
N PRO A 51 4.16 -23.32 3.28
CA PRO A 51 3.27 -23.89 2.30
C PRO A 51 1.97 -23.09 2.46
N HIS A 52 1.48 -22.51 1.38
CA HIS A 52 0.11 -22.09 1.31
C HIS A 52 -0.68 -23.38 1.37
N GLU A 53 -0.77 -23.97 2.56
CA GLU A 53 -1.61 -25.10 2.82
C GLU A 53 -3.01 -24.59 2.49
N ALA A 54 -3.52 -24.95 1.32
CA ALA A 54 -4.84 -24.69 0.73
C ALA A 54 -5.42 -23.25 0.74
N SER A 55 -5.01 -22.29 1.59
CA SER A 55 -5.63 -20.97 1.74
C SER A 55 -4.80 -19.97 2.58
N ARG A 56 -4.96 -18.67 2.29
CA ARG A 56 -4.43 -17.54 3.10
C ARG A 56 -4.73 -17.66 4.60
N ALA A 57 -5.88 -18.24 4.96
CA ALA A 57 -6.30 -18.41 6.35
C ALA A 57 -5.40 -19.39 7.12
N GLN A 58 -4.96 -20.47 6.46
CA GLN A 58 -4.05 -21.45 7.07
C GLN A 58 -2.65 -20.86 7.22
N THR A 59 -2.15 -20.13 6.22
CA THR A 59 -0.89 -19.37 6.32
C THR A 59 -0.91 -18.40 7.51
N ALA A 60 -2.00 -17.64 7.68
CA ALA A 60 -2.14 -16.72 8.80
C ALA A 60 -2.19 -17.44 10.16
N ARG A 61 -2.75 -18.66 10.23
CA ARG A 61 -2.76 -19.48 11.44
C ARG A 61 -1.35 -19.98 11.76
N ALA A 62 -0.65 -20.56 10.79
CA ALA A 62 0.70 -21.10 10.97
C ALA A 62 1.69 -20.02 11.44
N LEU A 63 1.75 -18.88 10.73
CA LEU A 63 2.59 -17.74 11.10
C LEU A 63 2.15 -17.11 12.43
N GLY A 64 0.85 -17.08 12.71
CA GLY A 64 0.32 -16.61 13.99
C GLY A 64 0.84 -17.44 15.16
N SER A 65 0.75 -18.77 15.06
CA SER A 65 1.25 -19.69 16.08
C SER A 65 2.76 -19.54 16.32
N GLN A 66 3.56 -19.39 15.27
CA GLN A 66 5.01 -19.22 15.38
C GLN A 66 5.41 -17.90 16.06
N LEU A 67 4.61 -16.85 15.91
CA LEU A 67 4.90 -15.50 16.42
C LEU A 67 4.11 -15.15 17.69
N GLY A 68 3.29 -16.06 18.21
CA GLY A 68 2.40 -15.79 19.36
C GLY A 68 1.33 -14.73 19.06
N LEU A 69 0.90 -14.61 17.80
CA LEU A 69 -0.11 -13.66 17.35
C LEU A 69 -1.44 -14.35 17.06
N SER A 70 -2.56 -13.65 17.25
CA SER A 70 -3.87 -14.19 16.88
C SER A 70 -3.99 -14.30 15.35
N GLN A 71 -4.70 -15.33 14.87
CA GLN A 71 -4.93 -15.55 13.44
C GLN A 71 -5.51 -14.31 12.74
N SER A 72 -6.47 -13.64 13.38
CA SER A 72 -7.10 -12.43 12.83
C SER A 72 -6.13 -11.25 12.68
N LEU A 73 -5.22 -11.08 13.65
CA LEU A 73 -4.22 -10.02 13.62
C LEU A 73 -3.13 -10.33 12.58
N THR A 74 -2.71 -11.59 12.49
CA THR A 74 -1.76 -12.06 11.48
C THR A 74 -2.32 -11.89 10.07
N ALA A 75 -3.57 -12.30 9.83
CA ALA A 75 -4.23 -12.13 8.54
C ALA A 75 -4.32 -10.66 8.13
N ALA A 76 -4.68 -9.77 9.07
CA ALA A 76 -4.72 -8.34 8.82
C ALA A 76 -3.32 -7.77 8.50
N ALA A 77 -2.28 -8.21 9.23
CA ALA A 77 -0.92 -7.76 9.00
C ALA A 77 -0.33 -8.26 7.68
N LEU A 78 -0.64 -9.50 7.27
CA LEU A 78 -0.32 -10.03 5.94
C LEU A 78 -1.02 -9.20 4.85
N GLY A 79 -2.30 -8.89 5.02
CA GLY A 79 -3.04 -8.04 4.08
C GLY A 79 -2.41 -6.65 3.93
N VAL A 80 -1.94 -6.04 5.03
CA VAL A 80 -1.21 -4.75 4.96
C VAL A 80 0.10 -4.89 4.19
N LEU A 81 0.89 -5.92 4.48
CA LEU A 81 2.17 -6.16 3.80
C LEU A 81 1.98 -6.42 2.29
N GLU A 82 0.92 -7.15 1.91
CA GLU A 82 0.56 -7.42 0.51
C GLU A 82 0.08 -6.13 -0.20
N GLN A 83 -0.75 -5.33 0.45
CA GLN A 83 -1.20 -4.03 -0.06
C GLN A 83 -0.05 -3.03 -0.21
N CYS A 84 0.97 -3.11 0.63
CA CYS A 84 2.21 -2.32 0.47
C CYS A 84 3.14 -2.87 -0.63
N GLY A 85 2.87 -4.08 -1.14
CA GLY A 85 3.73 -4.78 -2.09
C GLY A 85 5.01 -5.33 -1.48
N ASP A 86 5.06 -5.50 -0.16
CA ASP A 86 6.22 -6.06 0.54
C ASP A 86 6.22 -7.59 0.51
N LEU A 87 5.05 -8.20 0.31
CA LEU A 87 4.87 -9.62 0.11
C LEU A 87 3.97 -9.86 -1.11
N ALA A 88 4.07 -11.05 -1.70
CA ALA A 88 3.10 -11.56 -2.65
C ALA A 88 2.72 -13.01 -2.30
N PHE A 89 1.48 -13.39 -2.59
CA PHE A 89 1.07 -14.79 -2.59
C PHE A 89 1.28 -15.33 -4.01
N ALA A 90 2.24 -16.24 -4.19
CA ALA A 90 2.63 -16.77 -5.48
C ALA A 90 2.46 -18.29 -5.48
N GLY A 91 1.41 -18.77 -6.16
CA GLY A 91 1.03 -20.19 -6.11
C GLY A 91 0.86 -20.64 -4.66
N ASP A 92 1.61 -21.67 -4.28
CA ASP A 92 1.54 -22.25 -2.94
C ASP A 92 2.50 -21.62 -1.92
N ALA A 93 2.91 -20.36 -2.12
CA ALA A 93 3.93 -19.72 -1.27
C ALA A 93 3.62 -18.26 -0.94
N VAL A 94 4.13 -17.81 0.20
CA VAL A 94 4.31 -16.39 0.50
C VAL A 94 5.74 -16.01 0.19
N VAL A 95 5.92 -15.02 -0.68
CA VAL A 95 7.25 -14.53 -1.06
C VAL A 95 7.41 -13.06 -0.67
N MET A 96 8.60 -12.73 -0.15
CA MET A 96 8.98 -11.33 0.07
C MET A 96 9.30 -10.70 -1.27
N VAL A 97 8.67 -9.57 -1.58
CA VAL A 97 8.95 -8.81 -2.80
C VAL A 97 10.06 -7.81 -2.50
N PRO A 98 11.24 -7.93 -3.15
CA PRO A 98 12.35 -7.02 -2.89
C PRO A 98 11.99 -5.55 -3.19
N PRO A 99 12.65 -4.59 -2.52
CA PRO A 99 12.57 -3.19 -2.92
C PRO A 99 12.94 -3.04 -4.40
N GLY A 100 12.13 -2.31 -5.15
CA GLY A 100 12.36 -2.07 -6.59
C GLY A 100 11.92 -3.18 -7.54
N LYS A 101 11.41 -4.31 -7.04
CA LYS A 101 10.77 -5.33 -7.88
C LYS A 101 9.24 -5.11 -7.95
N PRO A 102 8.62 -5.35 -9.12
CA PRO A 102 7.17 -5.29 -9.24
C PRO A 102 6.52 -6.44 -8.44
N HIS A 103 5.34 -6.18 -7.88
CA HIS A 103 4.49 -7.25 -7.36
C HIS A 103 3.99 -8.10 -8.54
N PRO A 104 3.91 -9.44 -8.43
CA PRO A 104 3.48 -10.30 -9.53
C PRO A 104 2.14 -9.88 -10.16
N ASP A 105 1.14 -9.60 -9.33
CA ASP A 105 -0.20 -9.15 -9.78
C ASP A 105 -0.22 -7.75 -10.42
N ASP A 106 0.87 -6.98 -10.32
CA ASP A 106 0.93 -5.59 -10.77
C ASP A 106 1.80 -5.41 -12.01
N LEU A 107 2.33 -6.48 -12.60
CA LEU A 107 3.28 -6.38 -13.71
C LEU A 107 2.68 -5.64 -14.92
N ALA A 108 1.45 -6.00 -15.30
CA ALA A 108 0.74 -5.34 -16.41
C ALA A 108 0.47 -3.86 -16.12
N VAL A 109 0.07 -3.52 -14.89
CA VAL A 109 -0.15 -2.13 -14.46
C VAL A 109 1.15 -1.35 -14.45
N THR A 110 2.26 -1.97 -14.06
CA THR A 110 3.59 -1.35 -14.06
C THR A 110 4.00 -0.96 -15.48
N ILE A 111 3.84 -1.86 -16.45
CA ILE A 111 4.12 -1.61 -17.86
C ILE A 111 3.24 -0.48 -18.40
N LEU A 112 1.94 -0.51 -18.11
CA LEU A 112 1.02 0.56 -18.52
C LEU A 112 1.44 1.94 -17.98
N ILE A 113 1.91 2.01 -16.73
CA ILE A 113 2.43 3.26 -16.16
C ILE A 113 3.68 3.73 -16.91
N GLU A 114 4.60 2.83 -17.25
CA GLU A 114 5.80 3.15 -18.04
C GLU A 114 5.44 3.67 -19.43
N GLU A 115 4.53 2.99 -20.13
CA GLU A 115 4.04 3.41 -21.46
C GLU A 115 3.35 4.78 -21.39
N THR A 116 2.48 4.97 -20.41
CA THR A 116 1.80 6.26 -20.17
C THR A 116 2.83 7.37 -19.91
N ALA A 117 3.88 7.09 -19.13
CA ALA A 117 4.91 8.07 -18.81
C ALA A 117 5.66 8.60 -20.03
N LEU A 118 5.73 7.87 -21.15
CA LEU A 118 6.38 8.32 -22.38
C LEU A 118 5.67 9.54 -23.01
N ALA A 119 4.39 9.73 -22.72
CA ALA A 119 3.60 10.86 -23.24
C ALA A 119 3.72 12.13 -22.38
N TYR A 120 4.44 12.10 -21.25
CA TYR A 120 4.49 13.19 -20.27
C TYR A 120 5.91 13.76 -20.13
N LEU A 121 5.97 15.06 -19.82
CA LEU A 121 7.22 15.77 -19.55
C LEU A 121 7.68 15.57 -18.11
N PRO A 122 9.01 15.64 -17.84
CA PRO A 122 9.53 15.62 -16.48
C PRO A 122 8.85 16.67 -15.58
N GLY A 123 8.49 16.27 -14.36
CA GLY A 123 7.78 17.13 -13.41
C GLY A 123 6.27 17.14 -13.55
N GLN A 124 5.69 16.58 -14.62
CA GLN A 124 4.24 16.46 -14.77
C GLN A 124 3.67 15.33 -13.89
N VAL A 125 2.41 15.50 -13.50
CA VAL A 125 1.64 14.49 -12.76
C VAL A 125 1.07 13.46 -13.75
N LEU A 126 1.16 12.18 -13.40
CA LEU A 126 0.49 11.12 -14.14
C LEU A 126 -0.98 10.99 -13.71
N PRO A 127 -1.89 10.71 -14.65
CA PRO A 127 -3.32 10.60 -14.38
C PRO A 127 -3.65 9.25 -13.71
N HIS A 128 -3.23 9.07 -12.46
CA HIS A 128 -3.32 7.76 -11.79
C HIS A 128 -4.74 7.18 -11.72
N GLY A 129 -5.77 8.04 -11.68
CA GLY A 129 -7.17 7.61 -11.70
C GLY A 129 -7.61 7.06 -13.05
N LEU A 130 -7.10 7.62 -14.16
CA LEU A 130 -7.34 7.09 -15.51
C LEU A 130 -6.57 5.78 -15.71
N ILE A 131 -5.33 5.71 -15.26
CA ILE A 131 -4.54 4.47 -15.30
C ILE A 131 -5.25 3.34 -14.52
N ALA A 132 -5.82 3.66 -13.35
CA ALA A 132 -6.62 2.71 -12.58
C ALA A 132 -7.84 2.20 -13.37
N LEU A 133 -8.56 3.12 -14.01
CA LEU A 133 -9.73 2.79 -14.84
C LEU A 133 -9.35 1.91 -16.04
N ASP A 134 -8.30 2.29 -16.78
CA ASP A 134 -7.85 1.59 -17.99
C ASP A 134 -7.34 0.18 -17.67
N ALA A 135 -6.67 0.01 -16.52
CA ALA A 135 -6.22 -1.30 -16.05
C ALA A 135 -7.31 -2.11 -15.33
N GLY A 136 -8.49 -1.55 -15.06
CA GLY A 136 -9.54 -2.21 -14.29
C GLY A 136 -9.15 -2.52 -12.85
N VAL A 137 -8.33 -1.66 -12.22
CA VAL A 137 -7.80 -1.86 -10.87
C VAL A 137 -8.10 -0.68 -9.94
N GLU A 138 -7.99 -0.92 -8.63
CA GLU A 138 -8.18 0.12 -7.63
C GLU A 138 -6.97 1.07 -7.53
N SER A 139 -7.21 2.33 -7.19
CA SER A 139 -6.14 3.35 -7.04
C SER A 139 -4.98 2.94 -6.09
N PRO A 140 -5.19 2.24 -4.97
CA PRO A 140 -4.09 1.71 -4.16
C PRO A 140 -3.21 0.70 -4.91
N GLN A 141 -3.77 -0.09 -5.82
CA GLN A 141 -3.01 -1.04 -6.63
C GLN A 141 -2.10 -0.31 -7.63
N VAL A 142 -2.57 0.77 -8.26
CA VAL A 142 -1.72 1.63 -9.11
C VAL A 142 -0.53 2.20 -8.32
N ARG A 143 -0.76 2.63 -7.07
CA ARG A 143 0.35 3.11 -6.21
C ARG A 143 1.35 2.01 -5.87
N ARG A 144 0.87 0.78 -5.65
CA ARG A 144 1.73 -0.40 -5.42
C ARG A 144 2.53 -0.74 -6.67
N ALA A 145 1.89 -0.77 -7.84
CA ALA A 145 2.50 -0.98 -9.15
C ALA A 145 3.56 0.08 -9.50
N ALA A 146 3.36 1.33 -9.10
CA ALA A 146 4.33 2.41 -9.33
C ALA A 146 5.60 2.31 -8.47
N ARG A 147 5.62 1.47 -7.42
CA ARG A 147 6.73 1.35 -6.47
C ARG A 147 8.10 1.04 -7.13
N PRO A 148 8.23 0.04 -8.03
CA PRO A 148 9.48 -0.18 -8.77
C PRO A 148 9.93 1.04 -9.58
N LEU A 149 8.99 1.80 -10.15
CA LEU A 149 9.29 2.99 -10.96
C LEU A 149 9.72 4.19 -10.10
N ILE A 150 9.22 4.27 -8.87
CA ILE A 150 9.72 5.22 -7.87
C ILE A 150 11.13 4.82 -7.45
N TRP A 151 11.38 3.53 -7.26
CA TRP A 151 12.68 3.00 -6.86
C TRP A 151 13.76 3.20 -7.95
N SER A 152 13.42 2.94 -9.22
CA SER A 152 14.31 3.20 -10.36
C SER A 152 14.55 4.69 -10.61
N GLY A 153 13.73 5.55 -10.00
CA GLY A 153 13.82 6.99 -10.13
C GLY A 153 13.12 7.55 -11.36
N LEU A 154 12.31 6.76 -12.08
CA LEU A 154 11.43 7.28 -13.13
C LEU A 154 10.35 8.18 -12.54
N LEU A 155 9.74 7.74 -11.44
CA LEU A 155 8.64 8.45 -10.77
C LEU A 155 9.03 8.97 -9.39
N ARG A 156 8.24 9.93 -8.90
CA ARG A 156 8.26 10.38 -7.51
C ARG A 156 6.83 10.59 -7.04
N TYR A 157 6.47 9.99 -5.91
CA TYR A 157 5.23 10.35 -5.24
C TYR A 157 5.41 11.68 -4.49
N ARG A 158 4.51 12.65 -4.72
CA ARG A 158 4.47 13.93 -3.98
C ARG A 158 3.13 14.04 -3.27
N LEU A 159 3.15 14.26 -1.94
CA LEU A 159 1.94 14.57 -1.16
C LEU A 159 1.45 16.00 -1.37
N ARG A 160 2.36 16.92 -1.70
CA ARG A 160 2.11 18.34 -1.94
C ARG A 160 2.76 18.74 -3.26
N GLY A 161 2.26 18.20 -4.37
CA GLY A 161 2.71 18.58 -5.70
C GLY A 161 1.89 19.74 -6.27
N PRO A 162 2.35 20.36 -7.38
CA PRO A 162 1.65 21.48 -8.04
C PRO A 162 0.19 21.18 -8.41
N HIS A 163 -0.12 19.90 -8.64
CA HIS A 163 -1.45 19.41 -9.00
C HIS A 163 -2.07 18.55 -7.88
N GLY A 164 -1.61 18.73 -6.64
CA GLY A 164 -2.05 17.94 -5.50
C GLY A 164 -1.26 16.64 -5.30
N PRO A 165 -1.75 15.72 -4.43
CA PRO A 165 -1.07 14.46 -4.15
C PRO A 165 -1.11 13.52 -5.36
N GLY A 166 0.03 12.95 -5.74
CA GLY A 166 0.08 12.07 -6.91
C GLY A 166 1.46 11.53 -7.28
N LEU A 167 1.47 10.77 -8.36
CA LEU A 167 2.68 10.25 -9.01
C LEU A 167 3.15 11.27 -10.05
N TYR A 168 4.38 11.74 -9.92
CA TYR A 168 4.99 12.71 -10.83
C TYR A 168 6.17 12.07 -11.54
N LEU A 169 6.38 12.41 -12.82
CA LEU A 169 7.63 12.09 -13.48
C LEU A 169 8.78 12.84 -12.82
N ARG A 170 9.89 12.15 -12.58
CA ARG A 170 11.05 12.77 -11.95
C ARG A 170 11.65 13.78 -12.91
N GLU A 171 11.84 15.00 -12.42
CA GLU A 171 12.69 15.98 -13.10
C GLU A 171 14.08 15.37 -13.27
N ARG A 172 14.63 15.34 -14.49
CA ARG A 172 16.06 15.08 -14.65
C ARG A 172 16.79 16.09 -13.76
N PRO A 173 17.82 15.69 -13.00
CA PRO A 173 18.60 16.67 -12.27
C PRO A 173 19.04 17.71 -13.28
N ALA A 174 18.65 18.98 -13.08
CA ALA A 174 19.23 20.08 -13.83
C ALA A 174 20.73 19.92 -13.68
N SER A 175 21.42 19.63 -14.78
CA SER A 175 22.88 19.61 -14.80
C SER A 175 23.32 20.93 -14.18
N ARG A 176 23.98 20.85 -13.02
CA ARG A 176 24.60 22.02 -12.39
C ARG A 176 25.56 22.59 -13.42
N HIS A 177 25.27 23.82 -13.88
CA HIS A 177 26.16 24.74 -14.59
C HIS A 177 27.11 24.12 -15.63
N ALA A 178 26.72 24.20 -16.90
CA ALA A 178 27.75 24.46 -17.91
C ALA A 178 28.35 25.85 -17.61
N PRO A 179 29.69 26.01 -17.61
CA PRO A 179 30.28 27.34 -17.47
C PRO A 179 29.83 28.20 -18.65
N VAL A 180 29.49 29.44 -18.32
CA VAL A 180 29.26 30.53 -19.27
C VAL A 180 30.49 30.64 -20.16
N SER A 181 30.39 30.28 -21.43
CA SER A 181 31.37 30.70 -22.43
C SER A 181 31.19 32.19 -22.64
N GLU A 182 32.07 32.94 -21.99
CA GLU A 182 32.36 34.34 -22.25
C GLU A 182 32.86 34.48 -23.70
N GLU A 183 32.01 34.91 -24.62
CA GLU A 183 32.46 35.51 -25.87
C GLU A 183 32.01 36.98 -25.90
N ILE A 184 32.72 37.81 -25.13
CA ILE A 184 32.82 39.23 -25.42
C ILE A 184 34.21 39.46 -25.98
N ARG A 185 34.37 39.35 -27.31
CA ARG A 185 35.36 40.11 -28.09
C ARG A 185 34.88 40.28 -29.53
N CYS A 186 34.25 41.40 -29.82
CA CYS A 186 34.47 42.09 -31.09
C CYS A 186 34.95 43.51 -30.75
N THR A 187 36.27 43.63 -30.69
CA THR A 187 36.98 44.90 -30.81
C THR A 187 36.80 45.47 -32.22
N ARG A 188 36.73 46.81 -32.27
CA ARG A 188 36.58 47.71 -33.43
C ARG A 188 37.18 47.27 -34.75
#